data_AF-A0A2G2B8T7-F1
#
_entry.id   AF-A0A2G2B8T7-F1
#
_cell.length_a   1.000
_cell.length_b   1.000
_cell.length_c   1.000
_cell.angle_alpha   90.00
_cell.angle_beta   90.00
_cell.angle_gamma   90.00
#
_symmetry.space_group_name_H-M   'P 1'
#
loop_
_entity.id
_entity.type
_entity.pdbx_description
1 polymer ?
#
loop_
_entity_poly.entity_id
_entity_poly.type
_entity_poly.pdbx_seq_one_letter_code
_entity_poly.pdbx_strand_id
1 'polypeptide(L)' 'MIPAAQIADFQRDGVVKVEGLFADWVDVMTAGVARNLAEPREYASENEVTKGRFFDDYSVKRRVKRDQISA' A
#
# COMPACT_ATOMS: atom_id res chain seq x y z
N MET A 1 -9.87 0.57 -17.14
CA MET A 1 -10.87 -0.51 -17.32
C MET A 1 -10.14 -1.84 -17.20
N ILE A 2 -10.62 -2.76 -16.37
CA ILE A 2 -10.02 -4.10 -16.26
C ILE A 2 -10.59 -4.95 -17.42
N PRO A 3 -9.76 -5.52 -18.32
CA PRO A 3 -10.24 -6.38 -19.39
C PRO A 3 -10.92 -7.64 -18.87
N ALA A 4 -11.91 -8.15 -19.60
CA ALA A 4 -12.61 -9.38 -19.25
C ALA A 4 -11.67 -10.58 -19.06
N ALA A 5 -10.58 -10.64 -19.84
CA ALA A 5 -9.55 -11.66 -19.68
C ALA A 5 -8.89 -11.64 -18.28
N GLN A 6 -8.53 -10.46 -17.76
CA GLN A 6 -7.95 -10.36 -16.42
C GLN A 6 -8.93 -10.74 -15.31
N ILE A 7 -10.24 -10.55 -15.53
CA ILE A 7 -11.28 -11.02 -14.61
C ILE A 7 -11.33 -12.55 -14.60
N ALA A 8 -11.33 -13.17 -15.78
CA ALA A 8 -11.31 -14.62 -15.91
C ALA A 8 -10.03 -15.24 -15.33
N ASP A 9 -8.87 -14.61 -15.57
CA ASP A 9 -7.59 -15.04 -14.99
C ASP A 9 -7.62 -14.96 -13.46
N PHE A 10 -8.14 -13.88 -12.87
CA PHE A 10 -8.31 -13.78 -11.43
C PHE A 10 -9.26 -14.85 -10.87
N GLN A 11 -10.38 -15.13 -11.55
CA GLN A 11 -11.32 -16.18 -11.13
C GLN A 11 -10.69 -17.58 -11.16
N ARG A 12 -9.78 -17.83 -12.12
CA ARG A 12 -9.07 -19.10 -12.27
C ARG A 12 -7.91 -19.24 -11.29
N ASP A 13 -7.08 -18.19 -11.18
CA ASP A 13 -5.77 -18.25 -10.52
C ASP A 13 -5.78 -17.62 -9.12
N GLY A 14 -6.85 -16.91 -8.75
CA GLY A 14 -6.97 -16.19 -7.47
C GLY A 14 -6.16 -14.89 -7.38
N VAL A 15 -5.37 -14.56 -8.41
CA VAL A 15 -4.53 -13.34 -8.48
C VAL A 15 -4.29 -12.93 -9.93
N VAL A 16 -4.18 -11.63 -10.20
CA VAL A 16 -3.79 -11.09 -11.51
C VAL A 16 -2.95 -9.82 -11.34
N LYS A 17 -1.98 -9.61 -12.24
CA LYS A 17 -1.19 -8.37 -12.31
C LYS A 17 -1.95 -7.30 -13.10
N VAL A 18 -2.18 -6.14 -12.51
CA VAL A 18 -2.68 -4.95 -13.22
C VAL A 18 -1.58 -3.90 -13.28
N GLU A 19 -0.95 -3.77 -14.45
CA GLU A 19 0.14 -2.82 -14.64
C GLU A 19 -0.35 -1.37 -14.56
N GLY A 20 0.43 -0.53 -13.88
CA GLY A 20 0.18 0.91 -13.80
C GLY A 20 -1.06 1.33 -13.00
N LEU A 21 -1.76 0.41 -12.32
CA LEU A 21 -3.02 0.70 -11.62
C LEU A 21 -2.92 1.89 -10.65
N PHE A 22 -1.76 2.04 -10.00
CA PHE A 22 -1.48 3.10 -9.03
C PHE A 22 -0.35 4.04 -9.46
N ALA A 23 -0.02 4.11 -10.75
CA ALA A 23 1.11 4.92 -11.23
C ALA A 23 1.04 6.37 -10.72
N ASP A 24 -0.14 7.00 -10.81
CA ASP A 24 -0.38 8.38 -10.36
C ASP A 24 -0.42 8.55 -8.84
N TRP A 25 -0.30 7.47 -8.08
CA TRP A 25 -0.38 7.44 -6.62
C TRP A 25 0.93 6.99 -5.96
N VAL A 26 1.96 6.64 -6.73
CA VAL A 26 3.22 6.10 -6.20
C VAL A 26 3.84 7.08 -5.19
N ASP A 27 3.96 8.35 -5.57
CA ASP A 27 4.53 9.38 -4.69
C ASP A 27 3.66 9.57 -3.44
N VAL A 28 2.33 9.53 -3.62
CA VAL A 28 1.38 9.72 -2.53
C VAL A 28 1.49 8.62 -1.47
N MET A 29 1.56 7.37 -1.93
CA MET A 29 1.70 6.21 -1.04
C MET A 29 3.07 6.20 -0.37
N THR A 30 4.13 6.58 -1.10
CA THR A 30 5.50 6.62 -0.57
C THR A 30 5.64 7.61 0.58
N ALA A 31 5.13 8.83 0.42
CA ALA A 31 5.12 9.82 1.49
C ALA A 31 4.26 9.37 2.69
N GLY A 32 3.12 8.72 2.43
CA GLY A 32 2.27 8.14 3.47
C GLY A 32 2.99 7.08 4.30
N VAL A 33 3.72 6.16 3.65
CA VAL A 33 4.52 5.14 4.32
C VAL A 33 5.64 5.76 5.15
N ALA A 34 6.39 6.72 4.58
CA ALA A 34 7.46 7.42 5.29
C ALA A 34 6.95 8.10 6.56
N ARG A 35 5.78 8.77 6.48
CA ARG A 35 5.15 9.38 7.65
C ARG A 35 4.72 8.34 8.68
N ASN A 36 4.16 7.20 8.27
CA ASN A 36 3.75 6.16 9.21
C ASN A 36 4.94 5.56 9.97
N LEU A 37 6.08 5.41 9.30
CA LEU A 37 7.33 4.97 9.95
C LEU A 37 7.88 6.04 10.90
N ALA A 38 7.82 7.32 10.54
CA ALA A 38 8.31 8.43 11.38
C ALA A 38 7.39 8.74 12.57
N GLU A 39 6.09 8.46 12.45
CA GLU A 39 5.07 8.68 13.49
C GLU A 39 4.26 7.40 13.76
N PRO A 40 4.89 6.34 14.36
CA PRO A 40 4.22 5.09 14.66
C PRO A 40 2.98 5.30 15.53
N ARG A 41 1.90 4.58 15.23
CA ARG A 41 0.66 4.58 16.02
C ARG A 41 0.70 3.51 17.12
N GLU A 42 -0.32 3.52 17.97
CA GLU A 42 -0.52 2.53 19.04
C GLU A 42 -0.44 1.08 18.54
N TYR A 43 -0.87 0.81 17.31
CA TYR A 43 -0.82 -0.53 16.69
C TYR A 43 0.24 -0.64 15.59
N ALA A 44 1.15 0.33 15.47
CA ALA A 44 2.27 0.17 14.57
C ALA A 44 3.30 -0.76 15.22
N SER A 45 3.66 -1.84 14.53
CA SER A 45 4.69 -2.76 14.98
C SER A 45 5.85 -2.78 14.00
N GLU A 46 7.05 -2.68 14.55
CA GLU A 46 8.29 -2.96 13.86
C GLU A 46 8.77 -4.33 14.36
N ASN A 47 8.32 -5.38 13.70
CA ASN A 47 8.64 -6.75 14.07
C ASN A 47 10.08 -7.07 13.65
N GLU A 48 11.04 -6.72 14.50
CA GLU A 48 12.43 -7.16 14.41
C GLU A 48 12.53 -8.61 14.87
N VAL A 49 12.35 -9.54 13.92
CA VAL A 49 12.48 -10.97 14.17
C VAL A 49 13.86 -11.47 13.76
N THR A 50 14.26 -12.63 14.27
CA THR A 50 15.58 -13.22 14.01
C THR A 50 15.88 -13.48 12.52
N LYS A 51 14.85 -13.48 11.66
CA LYS A 51 14.97 -13.65 10.20
C LYS A 51 14.17 -12.61 9.42
N GLY A 52 14.42 -11.33 9.70
CA GLY A 52 13.90 -10.23 8.90
C GLY A 52 13.18 -9.18 9.73
N ARG A 53 12.66 -8.19 9.03
CA ARG A 53 11.99 -7.04 9.62
C ARG A 53 10.69 -6.79 8.87
N PHE A 54 9.59 -6.71 9.60
CA PHE A 54 8.28 -6.39 9.04
C PHE A 54 7.72 -5.19 9.77
N PHE A 55 7.24 -4.21 9.00
CA PHE A 55 6.43 -3.13 9.53
C PHE A 55 4.96 -3.40 9.21
N ASP A 56 4.11 -3.29 10.21
CA ASP A 56 2.65 -3.29 10.03
C ASP A 56 2.01 -2.08 10.71
N ASP A 57 1.04 -1.48 10.03
CA ASP A 57 0.21 -0.39 10.55
C ASP A 57 -1.23 -0.60 10.05
N TYR A 58 -2.12 -0.95 10.98
CA TYR A 58 -3.52 -1.25 10.70
C TYR A 58 -4.37 0.03 10.74
N SER A 59 -5.19 0.25 9.69
CA SER A 59 -6.15 1.37 9.58
C SER A 59 -5.56 2.77 9.25
N VAL A 60 -4.77 2.84 8.18
CA VAL A 60 -4.19 4.10 7.62
C VAL A 60 -5.21 5.09 7.01
N LYS A 61 -6.52 4.78 7.05
CA LYS A 61 -7.59 5.48 6.31
C LYS A 61 -7.70 6.99 6.58
N ARG A 62 -7.06 7.53 7.63
CA ARG A 62 -7.11 8.95 8.03
C ARG A 62 -5.86 9.78 7.71
N ARG A 63 -4.77 9.18 7.18
CA ARG A 63 -3.48 9.88 6.95
C ARG A 63 -3.06 10.06 5.50
N VAL A 64 -3.59 9.27 4.57
CA VAL A 64 -3.23 9.38 3.15
C VAL A 64 -4.37 10.04 2.40
N LYS A 65 -4.17 11.29 1.99
CA LYS A 65 -5.07 12.00 1.08
C LYS A 65 -4.25 12.67 -0.02
N ARG A 66 -4.81 12.70 -1.23
CA ARG A 66 -4.14 13.22 -2.43
C ARG A 66 -3.77 14.71 -2.33
N ASP A 67 -4.51 15.47 -1.54
CA ASP A 67 -4.34 16.91 -1.30
C ASP A 67 -3.25 17.25 -0.25
N GLN A 68 -2.81 16.28 0.55
CA GLN A 68 -1.78 16.50 1.59
C GLN A 68 -0.35 16.35 1.07
N ILE A 69 -0.20 16.18 -0.24
CA ILE A 69 1.08 16.01 -0.93
C ILE A 69 1.09 17.03 -2.05
N SER A 70 1.18 18.29 -1.64
CA SER A 70 1.61 19.38 -2.50
C SER A 70 3.13 19.45 -2.44
N ALA A 71 3.73 19.70 -3.60
CA ALA A 71 5.16 19.68 -3.90
C ALA A 71 6.05 20.44 -2.90
#